data_AF-A0A7W7I4N5-F1
#
_entry.id   AF-A0A7W7I4N5-F1
#
_cell.length_a   1.000
_cell.length_b   1.000
_cell.length_c   1.000
_cell.angle_alpha   90.00
_cell.angle_beta   90.00
_cell.angle_gamma   90.00
#
_symmetry.space_group_name_H-M   'P 1'
#
loop_
_entity.id
_entity.type
_entity.pdbx_description
1 polymer ?
#
loop_
_entity_poly.entity_id
_entity_poly.type
_entity_poly.pdbx_seq_one_letter_code
_entity_poly.pdbx_strand_id
1 'polypeptide(L)'
;MRLKITILLLAATGLIVAAGPANAAAQPSAEDCGAVRLTSDLPAPPAGKIARRAVSIGANCRIVRGPVEFVTAPAVNAFDATATYHTSSEMYDCCRILMTALYTDSTVSTSGGMVTDSSTTMSTHHNREPWNAGWSVTATSTSGGCRAECAAATYAGHAEFSYRGIFDPTGTYYANVHDTSVVLNGDGSATCTEAVQLRHSFIGWNWQHTCA
;
A
#
# COMPACT_ATOMS: atom_id res chain seq x y z
N MET A 1 57.16 42.28 31.57
CA MET A 1 56.27 43.29 32.20
C MET A 1 54.88 42.68 32.31
N ARG A 2 54.39 42.48 33.55
CA ARG A 2 53.06 41.95 33.86
C ARG A 2 52.09 43.14 33.97
N LEU A 3 50.96 43.12 33.28
CA LEU A 3 49.84 44.03 33.57
C LEU A 3 48.63 43.20 34.00
N LYS A 4 48.27 43.36 35.27
CA LYS A 4 47.07 42.82 35.91
C LYS A 4 45.89 43.72 35.52
N ILE A 5 44.75 43.16 35.09
CA ILE A 5 43.47 43.86 35.17
C ILE A 5 42.40 42.91 35.73
N THR A 6 41.70 43.49 36.68
CA THR A 6 40.81 42.95 37.70
C THR A 6 39.46 42.51 37.13
N ILE A 7 38.93 41.48 37.77
CA ILE A 7 37.62 40.84 37.62
C ILE A 7 36.49 41.80 38.00
N LEU A 8 35.38 41.78 37.24
CA LEU A 8 34.06 42.18 37.75
C LEU A 8 33.05 41.05 37.45
N LEU A 9 32.58 40.41 38.53
CA LEU A 9 31.43 39.51 38.53
C LEU A 9 30.16 40.32 38.29
N LEU A 10 29.36 39.93 37.29
CA LEU A 10 27.91 40.14 37.33
C LEU A 10 27.23 38.78 37.44
N ALA A 11 26.59 38.55 38.58
CA ALA A 11 25.69 37.44 38.79
C ALA A 11 24.37 37.73 38.06
N ALA A 12 24.08 36.99 36.99
CA ALA A 12 22.77 36.91 36.38
C ALA A 12 22.14 35.58 36.76
N THR A 13 21.34 35.60 37.82
CA THR A 13 20.37 34.56 38.17
C THR A 13 19.23 34.62 37.15
N GLY A 14 19.21 33.68 36.20
CA GLY A 14 18.15 33.54 35.20
C GLY A 14 17.70 32.08 35.10
N LEU A 15 16.41 31.86 35.39
CA LEU A 15 15.68 30.59 35.48
C LEU A 15 16.18 29.48 34.53
N ILE A 16 16.60 28.35 35.12
CA ILE A 16 16.59 27.06 34.45
C ILE A 16 15.14 26.58 34.45
N VAL A 17 14.42 26.82 33.36
CA VAL A 17 13.18 26.08 33.09
C VAL A 17 13.62 24.66 32.76
N ALA A 18 13.51 23.77 33.75
CA ALA A 18 13.64 22.35 33.53
C ALA A 18 12.52 21.91 32.57
N ALA A 19 12.84 21.82 31.29
CA ALA A 19 12.08 21.01 30.37
C ALA A 19 12.18 19.58 30.88
N GLY A 20 11.16 19.14 31.63
CA GLY A 20 11.02 17.74 32.00
C GLY A 20 11.10 16.88 30.73
N PRO A 21 11.61 15.65 30.81
CA PRO A 21 11.62 14.77 29.65
C PRO A 21 10.18 14.70 29.16
N ALA A 22 9.94 15.15 27.93
CA ALA A 22 8.73 14.80 27.23
C ALA A 22 8.70 13.27 27.28
N ASN A 23 7.65 12.72 27.89
CA ASN A 23 7.29 11.33 27.69
C ASN A 23 6.98 11.20 26.18
N ALA A 24 8.02 11.04 25.37
CA ALA A 24 7.91 10.29 24.15
C ALA A 24 7.44 8.92 24.62
N ALA A 25 6.15 8.66 24.47
CA ALA A 25 5.64 7.31 24.59
C ALA A 25 6.57 6.46 23.73
N ALA A 26 7.34 5.58 24.37
CA ALA A 26 8.25 4.70 23.66
C ALA A 26 7.40 4.00 22.61
N GLN A 27 7.65 4.29 21.34
CA GLN A 27 7.05 3.47 20.29
C GLN A 27 7.49 2.05 20.60
N PRO A 28 6.56 1.08 20.69
CA PRO A 28 6.96 -0.31 20.85
C PRO A 28 8.00 -0.60 19.77
N SER A 29 9.16 -1.11 20.18
CA SER A 29 10.20 -1.53 19.24
C SER A 29 9.54 -2.39 18.17
N ALA A 30 9.75 -2.06 16.90
CA ALA A 30 9.14 -2.78 15.78
C ALA A 30 9.50 -4.27 15.91
N GLU A 31 8.53 -5.07 16.36
CA GLU A 31 8.69 -6.52 16.49
C GLU A 31 8.53 -7.13 15.10
N ASP A 32 9.41 -8.09 14.77
CA ASP A 32 9.23 -8.91 13.59
C ASP A 32 8.13 -9.94 13.85
N CYS A 33 7.12 -9.92 13.00
CA CYS A 33 5.98 -10.82 13.04
C CYS A 33 6.14 -12.04 12.12
N GLY A 34 7.29 -12.17 11.45
CA GLY A 34 7.58 -13.25 10.53
C GLY A 34 6.65 -13.26 9.32
N ALA A 35 6.40 -14.45 8.80
CA ALA A 35 5.60 -14.65 7.60
C ALA A 35 4.11 -14.40 7.88
N VAL A 36 3.50 -13.54 7.09
CA VAL A 36 2.10 -13.13 7.25
C VAL A 36 1.42 -13.13 5.89
N ARG A 37 0.21 -13.69 5.83
CA ARG A 37 -0.68 -13.58 4.67
C ARG A 37 -1.87 -12.71 5.03
N LEU A 38 -2.11 -11.69 4.23
CA LEU A 38 -3.25 -10.80 4.33
C LEU A 38 -4.10 -10.88 3.07
N THR A 39 -5.41 -10.78 3.25
CA THR A 39 -6.40 -10.81 2.18
C THR A 39 -7.44 -9.74 2.44
N SER A 40 -7.93 -9.16 1.35
CA SER A 40 -9.00 -8.19 1.35
C SER A 40 -9.91 -8.46 0.16
N ASP A 41 -11.20 -8.62 0.46
CA ASP A 41 -12.25 -8.56 -0.55
C ASP A 41 -12.91 -7.19 -0.45
N LEU A 42 -12.89 -6.46 -1.57
CA LEU A 42 -13.57 -5.18 -1.73
C LEU A 42 -14.81 -5.38 -2.62
N PRO A 43 -16.00 -4.98 -2.13
CA PRO A 43 -17.21 -5.04 -2.95
C PRO A 43 -17.10 -4.06 -4.12
N ALA A 44 -17.97 -4.27 -5.11
CA ALA A 44 -18.14 -3.31 -6.19
C ALA A 44 -18.39 -1.90 -5.65
N PRO A 45 -17.60 -0.89 -6.05
CA PRO A 45 -17.90 0.47 -5.67
C PRO A 45 -19.23 0.89 -6.34
N PRO A 46 -20.16 1.53 -5.61
CA PRO A 46 -21.29 2.19 -6.22
C PRO A 46 -20.82 3.24 -7.25
N ALA A 47 -21.68 3.58 -8.21
CA ALA A 47 -21.36 4.60 -9.22
C ALA A 47 -20.87 5.90 -8.56
N GLY A 48 -19.73 6.41 -9.02
CA GLY A 48 -19.10 7.64 -8.48
C GLY A 48 -18.48 7.45 -7.09
N LYS A 49 -18.22 6.21 -6.65
CA LYS A 49 -17.52 5.89 -5.40
C LYS A 49 -16.26 5.07 -5.67
N ILE A 50 -15.41 5.03 -4.65
CA ILE A 50 -14.22 4.19 -4.56
C ILE A 50 -14.38 3.37 -3.28
N ALA A 51 -14.21 2.06 -3.36
CA ALA A 51 -14.12 1.18 -2.20
C ALA A 51 -12.66 1.11 -1.75
N ARG A 52 -12.40 1.41 -0.47
CA ARG A 52 -11.05 1.29 0.11
C ARG A 52 -11.08 0.56 1.45
N ARG A 53 -10.00 -0.14 1.76
CA ARG A 53 -9.79 -0.76 3.08
C ARG A 53 -8.34 -0.60 3.50
N ALA A 54 -8.14 -0.20 4.76
CA ALA A 54 -6.85 -0.29 5.41
C ALA A 54 -6.67 -1.66 6.09
N VAL A 55 -5.49 -2.25 5.96
CA VAL A 55 -5.09 -3.47 6.67
C VAL A 55 -3.78 -3.19 7.39
N SER A 56 -3.59 -3.71 8.60
CA SER A 56 -2.36 -3.49 9.38
C SER A 56 -2.00 -4.72 10.18
N ILE A 57 -0.75 -4.76 10.66
CA ILE A 57 -0.29 -5.75 11.63
C ILE A 57 -0.40 -5.14 13.02
N GLY A 58 -1.27 -5.70 13.84
CA GLY A 58 -1.46 -5.27 15.22
C GLY A 58 -0.27 -5.64 16.11
N ALA A 59 -0.22 -5.08 17.32
CA ALA A 59 0.87 -5.28 18.27
C ALA A 59 1.08 -6.74 18.74
N ASN A 60 0.16 -7.64 18.41
CA ASN A 60 0.22 -9.07 18.69
C ASN A 60 0.52 -9.91 17.43
N CYS A 61 1.07 -9.28 16.39
CA CYS A 61 1.36 -9.89 15.09
C CYS A 61 0.13 -10.49 14.39
N ARG A 62 -1.07 -10.00 14.72
CA ARG A 62 -2.30 -10.38 14.03
C ARG A 62 -2.73 -9.32 13.03
N ILE A 63 -3.30 -9.78 11.92
CA ILE A 63 -3.90 -8.90 10.93
C ILE A 63 -5.13 -8.20 11.50
N VAL A 64 -5.11 -6.87 11.42
CA VAL A 64 -6.24 -6.00 11.75
C VAL A 64 -6.76 -5.40 10.45
N ARG A 65 -8.00 -5.74 10.10
CA ARG A 65 -8.69 -5.18 8.94
C ARG A 65 -9.58 -4.03 9.38
N GLY A 66 -9.39 -2.85 8.80
CA GLY A 66 -10.30 -1.73 8.95
C GLY A 66 -11.64 -1.97 8.24
N PRO A 67 -12.64 -1.11 8.47
CA PRO A 67 -13.88 -1.14 7.72
C PRO A 67 -13.62 -0.87 6.23
N VAL A 68 -14.55 -1.32 5.37
CA VAL A 68 -14.61 -0.83 3.99
C VAL A 68 -15.19 0.57 4.02
N GLU A 69 -14.48 1.51 3.42
CA GLU A 69 -14.95 2.89 3.27
C GLU A 69 -15.28 3.14 1.80
N PHE A 70 -16.43 3.78 1.56
CA PHE A 70 -16.80 4.26 0.24
C PHE A 70 -16.58 5.77 0.17
N VAL A 71 -15.55 6.19 -0.57
CA VAL A 71 -15.25 7.61 -0.77
C VAL A 71 -15.73 8.07 -2.14
N THR A 72 -16.01 9.36 -2.28
CA THR A 72 -16.44 9.92 -3.58
C THR A 72 -15.30 9.85 -4.58
N ALA A 73 -15.57 9.26 -5.75
CA ALA A 73 -14.65 9.27 -6.87
C ALA A 73 -14.58 10.70 -7.47
N PRO A 74 -13.43 11.13 -8.00
CA PRO A 74 -13.38 12.33 -8.85
C PRO A 74 -14.43 12.21 -9.97
N ALA A 75 -15.13 13.31 -10.27
CA ALA A 75 -16.14 13.30 -11.31
C ALA A 75 -15.49 12.97 -12.67
N VAL A 76 -15.77 11.77 -13.17
CA VAL A 76 -15.50 11.40 -14.56
C VAL A 76 -16.73 11.74 -15.38
N ASN A 77 -16.53 12.55 -16.43
CA ASN A 77 -17.58 12.82 -17.40
C ASN A 77 -17.96 11.49 -18.06
N ALA A 78 -19.24 11.10 -17.96
CA ALA A 78 -19.73 9.88 -18.56
C ALA A 78 -19.51 9.91 -20.07
N PHE A 79 -18.66 9.02 -20.57
CA PHE A 79 -18.49 8.73 -21.99
C PHE A 79 -18.52 7.20 -22.18
N ASP A 80 -19.54 6.75 -22.92
CA ASP A 80 -19.73 5.42 -23.54
C ASP A 80 -19.80 4.13 -22.69
N ALA A 81 -20.26 3.06 -23.34
CA ALA A 81 -20.52 1.70 -22.85
C ALA A 81 -19.29 0.93 -22.32
N THR A 82 -18.18 1.64 -22.09
CA THR A 82 -16.91 1.08 -21.63
C THR A 82 -16.59 1.66 -20.24
N ALA A 83 -16.50 0.80 -19.24
CA ALA A 83 -16.08 1.16 -17.89
C ALA A 83 -14.60 0.86 -17.69
N THR A 84 -13.94 1.70 -16.88
CA THR A 84 -12.56 1.48 -16.43
C THR A 84 -12.55 1.37 -14.92
N TYR A 85 -11.86 0.34 -14.43
CA TYR A 85 -11.67 0.04 -13.02
C TYR A 85 -10.20 0.12 -12.67
N HIS A 86 -9.89 0.78 -11.57
CA HIS A 86 -8.55 0.86 -11.03
C HIS A 86 -8.48 0.11 -9.70
N THR A 87 -7.50 -0.80 -9.57
CA THR A 87 -7.22 -1.44 -8.29
C THR A 87 -5.82 -1.14 -7.81
N SER A 88 -5.67 -0.99 -6.49
CA SER A 88 -4.38 -0.79 -5.85
C SER A 88 -4.20 -1.72 -4.65
N SER A 89 -3.00 -2.27 -4.52
CA SER A 89 -2.52 -2.97 -3.35
C SER A 89 -1.21 -2.34 -2.93
N GLU A 90 -1.30 -1.38 -2.00
CA GLU A 90 -0.21 -0.49 -1.60
C GLU A 90 0.28 -0.85 -0.20
N MET A 91 1.58 -1.03 -0.02
CA MET A 91 2.22 -1.27 1.28
C MET A 91 2.99 -0.03 1.74
N TYR A 92 2.69 0.46 2.93
CA TYR A 92 3.34 1.60 3.57
C TYR A 92 4.07 1.19 4.85
N ASP A 93 5.16 1.89 5.16
CA ASP A 93 5.80 1.80 6.47
C ASP A 93 5.06 2.63 7.54
N CYS A 94 5.59 2.63 8.76
CA CYS A 94 5.03 3.39 9.89
C CYS A 94 5.07 4.92 9.69
N CYS A 95 5.87 5.40 8.73
CA CYS A 95 6.05 6.80 8.37
C CYS A 95 5.23 7.20 7.14
N ARG A 96 4.32 6.33 6.64
CA ARG A 96 3.52 6.54 5.43
C ARG A 96 4.35 6.61 4.14
N ILE A 97 5.55 6.06 4.12
CA ILE A 97 6.32 5.91 2.89
C ILE A 97 5.80 4.68 2.15
N LEU A 98 5.39 4.87 0.89
CA LEU A 98 4.93 3.78 0.02
C LEU A 98 6.13 2.90 -0.35
N MET A 99 6.19 1.69 0.20
CA MET A 99 7.28 0.75 0.04
C MET A 99 7.16 -0.09 -1.23
N THR A 100 6.01 -0.73 -1.46
CA THR A 100 5.71 -1.51 -2.67
C THR A 100 4.26 -1.31 -3.05
N ALA A 101 3.95 -1.36 -4.33
CA ALA A 101 2.56 -1.40 -4.79
C ALA A 101 2.40 -2.21 -6.06
N LEU A 102 1.23 -2.80 -6.19
CA LEU A 102 0.70 -3.38 -7.41
C LEU A 102 -0.57 -2.62 -7.79
N TYR A 103 -0.62 -2.13 -9.02
CA TYR A 103 -1.78 -1.46 -9.59
C TYR A 103 -2.28 -2.23 -10.81
N THR A 104 -3.59 -2.29 -10.99
CA THR A 104 -4.19 -2.73 -12.25
C THR A 104 -5.20 -1.71 -12.74
N ASP A 105 -5.22 -1.51 -14.05
CA ASP A 105 -6.28 -0.78 -14.72
C ASP A 105 -6.99 -1.79 -15.63
N SER A 106 -8.28 -2.00 -15.40
CA SER A 106 -9.11 -2.96 -16.13
C SER A 106 -10.19 -2.21 -16.90
N THR A 107 -10.29 -2.43 -18.21
CA THR A 107 -11.40 -1.90 -19.02
C THR A 107 -12.37 -3.01 -19.37
N VAL A 108 -13.66 -2.68 -19.41
CA VAL A 108 -14.73 -3.59 -19.80
C VAL A 108 -15.75 -2.87 -20.67
N SER A 109 -16.13 -3.50 -21.77
CA SER A 109 -17.29 -3.12 -22.57
C SER A 109 -18.35 -4.21 -22.45
N THR A 110 -19.60 -3.80 -22.29
CA THR A 110 -20.72 -4.73 -22.06
C THR A 110 -21.86 -4.49 -23.05
N SER A 111 -22.51 -5.56 -23.49
CA SER A 111 -23.73 -5.53 -24.31
C SER A 111 -24.66 -6.68 -23.91
N GLY A 112 -25.96 -6.41 -23.77
CA GLY A 112 -26.94 -7.45 -23.47
C GLY A 112 -26.70 -8.24 -22.17
N GLY A 113 -26.02 -7.63 -21.19
CA GLY A 113 -25.65 -8.30 -19.93
C GLY A 113 -24.40 -9.19 -20.05
N MET A 114 -23.65 -9.08 -21.14
CA MET A 114 -22.44 -9.85 -21.42
C MET A 114 -21.25 -8.91 -21.59
N VAL A 115 -20.06 -9.35 -21.16
CA VAL A 115 -18.79 -8.72 -21.49
C VAL A 115 -18.46 -9.02 -22.95
N THR A 116 -18.32 -7.99 -23.78
CA THR A 116 -17.99 -8.13 -25.20
C THR A 116 -16.53 -7.86 -25.49
N ASP A 117 -15.90 -6.99 -24.70
CA ASP A 117 -14.46 -6.73 -24.76
C ASP A 117 -13.96 -6.39 -23.35
N SER A 118 -12.73 -6.79 -23.06
CA SER A 118 -12.09 -6.46 -21.80
C SER A 118 -10.57 -6.50 -21.93
N SER A 119 -9.90 -5.65 -21.15
CA SER A 119 -8.44 -5.66 -21.07
C SER A 119 -7.98 -5.32 -19.67
N THR A 120 -6.75 -5.70 -19.33
CA THR A 120 -6.11 -5.19 -18.12
C THR A 120 -4.66 -4.85 -18.39
N THR A 121 -4.22 -3.72 -17.83
CA THR A 121 -2.81 -3.37 -17.70
C THR A 121 -2.42 -3.42 -16.24
N MET A 122 -1.11 -3.56 -16.00
CA MET A 122 -0.55 -3.67 -14.66
C MET A 122 0.68 -2.80 -14.56
N SER A 123 0.84 -2.14 -13.42
CA SER A 123 2.04 -1.40 -13.08
C SER A 123 2.43 -1.64 -11.62
N THR A 124 3.66 -1.31 -11.27
CA THR A 124 4.18 -1.48 -9.91
C THR A 124 4.88 -0.22 -9.43
N HIS A 125 4.93 -0.05 -8.12
CA HIS A 125 5.80 0.89 -7.44
C HIS A 125 6.71 0.15 -6.47
N HIS A 126 7.93 0.66 -6.30
CA HIS A 126 8.83 0.18 -5.25
C HIS A 126 9.73 1.32 -4.77
N ASN A 127 9.85 1.48 -3.46
CA ASN A 127 10.68 2.52 -2.86
C ASN A 127 12.15 2.15 -2.97
N ARG A 128 12.97 3.14 -3.35
CA ARG A 128 14.42 3.04 -3.35
C ARG A 128 14.99 3.96 -2.27
N GLU A 129 15.94 3.43 -1.51
CA GLU A 129 16.81 4.25 -0.68
C GLU A 129 17.87 4.90 -1.59
N PRO A 130 18.58 5.96 -1.15
CA PRO A 130 19.78 6.40 -1.85
C PRO A 130 20.78 5.22 -1.97
N TRP A 131 21.88 5.35 -2.72
CA TRP A 131 22.88 4.26 -2.91
C TRP A 131 22.38 2.93 -3.53
N ASN A 132 21.29 2.95 -4.30
CA ASN A 132 20.77 1.77 -5.01
C ASN A 132 20.33 0.62 -4.08
N ALA A 133 19.91 0.93 -2.85
CA ALA A 133 19.25 0.00 -1.94
C ALA A 133 17.71 0.14 -2.01
N GLY A 134 17.01 -0.71 -1.26
CA GLY A 134 15.56 -0.68 -1.12
C GLY A 134 14.86 -1.87 -1.76
N TRP A 135 13.60 -1.66 -2.12
CA TRP A 135 12.77 -2.64 -2.77
C TRP A 135 13.09 -2.76 -4.25
N SER A 136 12.87 -3.94 -4.82
CA SER A 136 12.99 -4.21 -6.25
C SER A 136 11.94 -5.22 -6.69
N VAL A 137 11.45 -5.08 -7.91
CA VAL A 137 10.52 -6.04 -8.52
C VAL A 137 11.31 -7.23 -9.04
N THR A 138 10.97 -8.44 -8.62
CA THR A 138 11.66 -9.68 -9.04
C THR A 138 10.86 -10.45 -10.08
N ALA A 139 9.54 -10.41 -10.02
CA ALA A 139 8.67 -11.04 -11.00
C ALA A 139 7.36 -10.26 -11.15
N THR A 140 6.79 -10.29 -12.35
CA THR A 140 5.46 -9.77 -12.64
C THR A 140 4.75 -10.68 -13.61
N SER A 141 3.45 -10.86 -13.44
CA SER A 141 2.61 -11.50 -14.46
C SER A 141 1.18 -10.98 -14.41
N THR A 142 0.52 -11.06 -15.57
CA THR A 142 -0.91 -10.79 -15.73
C THR A 142 -1.53 -11.93 -16.51
N SER A 143 -2.74 -12.31 -16.15
CA SER A 143 -3.47 -13.38 -16.84
C SER A 143 -4.98 -13.17 -16.74
N GLY A 144 -5.73 -13.93 -17.54
CA GLY A 144 -7.19 -13.94 -17.50
C GLY A 144 -7.84 -13.24 -18.70
N GLY A 145 -9.02 -12.68 -18.46
CA GLY A 145 -9.92 -12.12 -19.47
C GLY A 145 -10.89 -13.17 -20.03
N CYS A 146 -11.53 -12.81 -21.15
CA CYS A 146 -12.40 -13.68 -21.90
C CYS A 146 -11.92 -13.84 -23.34
N ARG A 147 -12.03 -15.07 -23.89
CA ARG A 147 -11.66 -15.38 -25.28
C ARG A 147 -12.78 -15.09 -26.28
N ALA A 148 -14.00 -14.99 -25.80
CA ALA A 148 -15.24 -14.67 -26.52
C ALA A 148 -16.18 -13.97 -25.53
N GLU A 149 -17.37 -13.57 -25.98
CA GLU A 149 -18.37 -12.98 -25.08
C GLU A 149 -18.63 -13.89 -23.87
N CYS A 150 -18.67 -13.30 -22.68
CA CYS A 150 -18.78 -14.04 -21.43
C CYS A 150 -19.63 -13.26 -20.42
N ALA A 151 -20.19 -13.95 -19.42
CA ALA A 151 -20.96 -13.29 -18.37
C ALA A 151 -20.08 -12.45 -17.42
N ALA A 152 -18.83 -12.86 -17.24
CA ALA A 152 -17.84 -12.14 -16.47
C ALA A 152 -16.41 -12.45 -16.96
N ALA A 153 -15.55 -11.44 -17.01
CA ALA A 153 -14.14 -11.56 -17.30
C ALA A 153 -13.32 -11.41 -16.01
N THR A 154 -12.47 -12.41 -15.73
CA THR A 154 -11.61 -12.37 -14.54
C THR A 154 -10.17 -12.12 -14.96
N TYR A 155 -9.55 -11.10 -14.40
CA TYR A 155 -8.12 -10.85 -14.49
C TYR A 155 -7.42 -11.15 -13.17
N ALA A 156 -6.19 -11.63 -13.26
CA ALA A 156 -5.28 -11.77 -12.14
C ALA A 156 -3.97 -11.01 -12.44
N GLY A 157 -3.56 -10.17 -11.51
CA GLY A 157 -2.27 -9.48 -11.51
C GLY A 157 -1.40 -9.98 -10.37
N HIS A 158 -0.11 -10.14 -10.64
CA HIS A 158 0.86 -10.68 -9.70
C HIS A 158 2.17 -9.90 -9.78
N ALA A 159 2.70 -9.52 -8.62
CA ALA A 159 4.02 -8.91 -8.50
C ALA A 159 4.76 -9.41 -7.26
N GLU A 160 6.00 -9.82 -7.46
CA GLU A 160 6.93 -10.16 -6.38
C GLU A 160 7.95 -9.05 -6.19
N PHE A 161 8.26 -8.75 -4.95
CA PHE A 161 9.31 -7.82 -4.59
C PHE A 161 10.26 -8.41 -3.56
N SER A 162 11.52 -8.00 -3.64
CA SER A 162 12.55 -8.26 -2.65
C SER A 162 13.14 -6.95 -2.16
N TYR A 163 13.56 -6.90 -0.90
CA TYR A 163 14.25 -5.75 -0.34
C TYR A 163 15.71 -6.10 -0.04
N ARG A 164 16.62 -5.21 -0.44
CA ARG A 164 18.02 -5.24 -0.03
C ARG A 164 18.45 -3.83 0.36
N GLY A 165 18.80 -3.63 1.62
CA GLY A 165 19.17 -2.32 2.13
C GLY A 165 19.71 -2.39 3.55
N ILE A 166 19.63 -1.27 4.28
CA ILE A 166 20.21 -1.20 5.62
C ILE A 166 19.57 -2.20 6.61
N PHE A 167 18.29 -2.53 6.41
CA PHE A 167 17.57 -3.47 7.27
C PHE A 167 17.74 -4.94 6.83
N ASP A 168 18.24 -5.18 5.63
CA ASP A 168 18.58 -6.52 5.12
C ASP A 168 19.69 -6.40 4.08
N PRO A 169 20.96 -6.38 4.53
CA PRO A 169 22.10 -6.25 3.63
C PRO A 169 22.24 -7.43 2.65
N THR A 170 21.68 -8.59 3.01
CA THR A 170 21.78 -9.83 2.23
C THR A 170 20.72 -9.93 1.14
N GLY A 171 19.58 -9.27 1.32
CA GLY A 171 18.42 -9.37 0.42
C GLY A 171 17.65 -10.68 0.52
N THR A 172 17.75 -11.38 1.67
CA THR A 172 17.18 -12.73 1.84
C THR A 172 16.05 -12.78 2.86
N TYR A 173 15.84 -11.71 3.62
CA TYR A 173 14.95 -11.68 4.76
C TYR A 173 13.59 -11.07 4.39
N TYR A 174 13.57 -9.93 3.72
CA TYR A 174 12.33 -9.26 3.34
C TYR A 174 11.98 -9.51 1.87
N ALA A 175 10.80 -10.10 1.67
CA ALA A 175 10.17 -10.25 0.38
C ALA A 175 8.66 -10.19 0.56
N ASN A 176 7.96 -9.68 -0.44
CA ASN A 176 6.51 -9.72 -0.48
C ASN A 176 5.97 -10.01 -1.87
N VAL A 177 4.78 -10.60 -1.89
CA VAL A 177 4.04 -10.93 -3.10
C VAL A 177 2.71 -10.22 -3.01
N HIS A 178 2.37 -9.43 -4.02
CA HIS A 178 1.05 -8.84 -4.18
C HIS A 178 0.31 -9.61 -5.28
N ASP A 179 -0.87 -10.11 -4.95
CA ASP A 179 -1.80 -10.71 -5.88
C ASP A 179 -3.08 -9.86 -5.91
N THR A 180 -3.58 -9.60 -7.11
CA THR A 180 -4.86 -8.91 -7.34
C THR A 180 -5.72 -9.76 -8.25
N SER A 181 -7.02 -9.78 -8.00
CA SER A 181 -8.00 -10.36 -8.91
C SER A 181 -9.15 -9.39 -9.10
N VAL A 182 -9.51 -9.14 -10.36
CA VAL A 182 -10.62 -8.27 -10.74
C VAL A 182 -11.59 -9.10 -11.55
N VAL A 183 -12.85 -9.14 -11.12
CA VAL A 183 -13.94 -9.75 -11.88
C VAL A 183 -14.78 -8.62 -12.46
N LEU A 184 -14.85 -8.54 -13.78
CA LEU A 184 -15.62 -7.57 -14.55
C LEU A 184 -16.90 -8.26 -15.03
N ASN A 185 -18.07 -7.80 -14.59
CA ASN A 185 -19.35 -8.44 -14.87
C ASN A 185 -20.02 -7.82 -16.11
N GLY A 186 -20.83 -8.60 -16.81
CA GLY A 186 -21.59 -8.14 -17.98
C GLY A 186 -22.70 -7.12 -17.67
N ASP A 187 -23.02 -6.90 -16.38
CA ASP A 187 -23.87 -5.79 -15.91
C ASP A 187 -23.10 -4.47 -15.73
N GLY A 188 -21.80 -4.48 -16.04
CA GLY A 188 -20.91 -3.34 -15.95
C GLY A 188 -20.27 -3.17 -14.58
N SER A 189 -20.61 -3.97 -13.56
CA SER A 189 -19.98 -3.92 -12.23
C SER A 189 -18.63 -4.64 -12.18
N ALA A 190 -17.83 -4.39 -11.12
CA ALA A 190 -16.61 -5.13 -10.86
C ALA A 190 -16.42 -5.48 -9.39
N THR A 191 -15.76 -6.59 -9.09
CA THR A 191 -15.32 -6.94 -7.72
C THR A 191 -13.82 -7.13 -7.69
N CYS A 192 -13.18 -6.64 -6.64
CA CYS A 192 -11.73 -6.67 -6.47
C CYS A 192 -11.35 -7.49 -5.23
N THR A 193 -10.37 -8.37 -5.40
CA THR A 193 -9.75 -9.12 -4.30
C THR A 193 -8.25 -8.88 -4.33
N GLU A 194 -7.70 -8.52 -3.19
CA GLU A 194 -6.27 -8.33 -3.00
C GLU A 194 -5.73 -9.34 -1.98
N ALA A 195 -4.55 -9.88 -2.24
CA ALA A 195 -3.80 -10.66 -1.26
C ALA A 195 -2.35 -10.20 -1.25
N VAL A 196 -1.76 -10.18 -0.05
CA VAL A 196 -0.32 -9.97 0.10
C VAL A 196 0.25 -11.07 0.97
N GLN A 197 1.40 -11.59 0.55
CA GLN A 197 2.17 -12.57 1.27
C GLN A 197 3.51 -11.94 1.64
N LEU A 198 3.86 -11.95 2.92
CA LEU A 198 5.09 -11.39 3.45
C LEU A 198 5.96 -12.54 3.92
N ARG A 199 7.25 -12.52 3.59
CA ARG A 199 8.24 -13.44 4.18
C ARG A 199 8.53 -13.07 5.64
N HIS A 200 8.76 -11.78 5.87
CA HIS A 200 8.93 -11.15 7.18
C HIS A 200 8.20 -9.81 7.18
N SER A 201 7.75 -9.37 8.35
CA SER A 201 6.89 -8.21 8.47
C SER A 201 7.08 -7.49 9.80
N PHE A 202 6.91 -6.17 9.78
CA PHE A 202 7.06 -5.35 10.99
C PHE A 202 5.73 -4.80 11.48
N ILE A 203 5.62 -4.70 12.81
CA ILE A 203 4.60 -3.84 13.42
C ILE A 203 4.79 -2.41 12.91
N GLY A 204 3.70 -1.82 12.41
CA GLY A 204 3.69 -0.47 11.82
C GLY A 204 3.60 -0.46 10.30
N TRP A 205 3.86 -1.59 9.64
CA TRP A 205 3.49 -1.73 8.23
C TRP A 205 1.98 -1.77 8.08
N ASN A 206 1.49 -1.07 7.06
CA ASN A 206 0.08 -0.93 6.75
C ASN A 206 -0.14 -1.04 5.26
N TRP A 207 -1.29 -1.57 4.88
CA TRP A 207 -1.71 -1.74 3.51
C TRP A 207 -2.96 -0.92 3.26
N GLN A 208 -3.04 -0.37 2.06
CA GLN A 208 -4.25 0.21 1.51
C GLN A 208 -4.63 -0.59 0.28
N HIS A 209 -5.84 -1.11 0.31
CA HIS A 209 -6.46 -1.75 -0.85
C HIS A 209 -7.55 -0.85 -1.39
N THR A 210 -7.60 -0.69 -2.70
CA THR A 210 -8.55 0.18 -3.39
C THR A 210 -9.15 -0.53 -4.60
N CYS A 211 -10.44 -0.33 -4.83
CA CYS A 211 -11.20 -0.72 -6.01
C CYS A 211 -12.04 0.50 -6.42
N ALA A 212 -11.71 1.10 -7.57
CA ALA A 212 -12.20 2.40 -8.03
C ALA A 212 -12.75 2.33 -9.46
#